data_AF-A0A956UKS5-F1
#
_entry.id   AF-A0A956UKS5-F1
#
_cell.length_a   1.000
_cell.length_b   1.000
_cell.length_c   1.000
_cell.angle_alpha   90.00
_cell.angle_beta   90.00
_cell.angle_gamma   90.00
#
_symmetry.space_group_name_H-M   'P 1'
#
loop_
_entity.id
_entity.type
_entity.pdbx_description
1 polymer ?
#
loop_
_entity_poly.entity_id
_entity_poly.type
_entity_poly.pdbx_seq_one_letter_code
_entity_poly.pdbx_strand_id
1 'polypeptide(L)'
;TLLARVIFDDNGDRIVLLKPSLEGERFELLMPLLAHEAIHCDQVDTIEEETAASAFDILLYAQLLTIDPSLALEGTPLSRALNLDLIAMINSGRRYPESLGILASDGVTQALPGTNSPLRSFAEVIANAYDLPPSDSPAPELLADVYASILAEQSGFQAGQPFDLVYLDQLIAQQMEPQALAALVIALTLQP
;
A
#
# COMPACT_ATOMS: atom_id res chain seq x y z
N THR A 1 -10.92 8.83 -6.90
CA THR A 1 -12.02 9.20 -5.98
C THR A 1 -11.97 8.27 -4.78
N LEU A 2 -11.70 8.78 -3.57
CA LEU A 2 -11.59 8.03 -2.31
C LEU A 2 -12.69 6.98 -2.11
N LEU A 3 -12.33 5.73 -1.81
CA LEU A 3 -13.26 4.60 -1.62
C LEU A 3 -13.74 4.44 -0.17
N ALA A 4 -12.88 4.81 0.77
CA ALA A 4 -13.20 5.02 2.17
C ALA A 4 -12.66 6.37 2.65
N ARG A 5 -12.99 6.72 3.89
CA ARG A 5 -12.43 7.86 4.61
C ARG A 5 -12.67 7.72 6.11
N VAL A 6 -11.70 8.08 6.94
CA VAL A 6 -11.91 8.36 8.37
C VAL A 6 -12.56 9.71 8.60
N ILE A 7 -13.60 9.72 9.44
CA ILE A 7 -14.12 10.92 10.08
C ILE A 7 -14.08 10.74 11.59
N PHE A 8 -14.34 11.81 12.33
CA PHE A 8 -14.44 11.80 13.78
C PHE A 8 -15.86 12.18 14.19
N ASP A 9 -16.41 11.50 15.19
CA ASP A 9 -17.67 11.89 15.81
C ASP A 9 -17.48 13.03 16.83
N ASP A 10 -18.56 13.46 17.47
CA ASP A 10 -18.54 14.53 18.47
C ASP A 10 -17.72 14.17 19.74
N ASN A 11 -17.44 12.89 19.97
CA ASN A 11 -16.61 12.40 21.08
C ASN A 11 -15.13 12.26 20.68
N GLY A 12 -14.82 12.44 19.40
CA GLY A 12 -13.48 12.20 18.85
C GLY A 12 -13.22 10.73 18.49
N ASP A 13 -14.26 9.89 18.46
CA ASP A 13 -14.13 8.49 18.03
C ASP A 13 -13.98 8.43 16.51
N ARG A 14 -13.06 7.58 16.03
CA ARG A 14 -12.83 7.34 14.59
C ARG A 14 -13.97 6.53 14.00
N ILE A 15 -14.52 7.02 12.89
CA ILE A 15 -15.53 6.33 12.08
C ILE A 15 -14.98 6.17 10.66
N VAL A 16 -14.91 4.93 10.18
CA VAL A 16 -14.59 4.65 8.78
C VAL A 16 -15.86 4.69 7.95
N LEU A 17 -15.95 5.63 7.02
CA LEU A 17 -17.01 5.70 6.03
C LEU A 17 -16.61 4.94 4.78
N LEU A 18 -17.41 3.96 4.38
CA LEU A 18 -17.24 3.22 3.12
C LEU A 18 -18.23 3.73 2.08
N LYS A 19 -17.80 3.82 0.82
CA LYS A 19 -18.73 4.13 -0.26
C LYS A 19 -19.78 3.03 -0.44
N PRO A 20 -21.05 3.38 -0.73
CA PRO A 20 -22.08 2.39 -1.05
C PRO A 20 -21.74 1.50 -2.25
N SER A 21 -20.88 1.96 -3.17
CA SER A 21 -20.42 1.13 -4.29
C SER A 21 -19.58 -0.08 -3.88
N LEU A 22 -19.16 -0.16 -2.61
CA LEU A 22 -18.46 -1.31 -2.03
C LEU A 22 -19.41 -2.34 -1.42
N GLU A 23 -20.73 -2.09 -1.46
CA GLU A 23 -21.71 -3.06 -0.97
C GLU A 23 -21.63 -4.37 -1.77
N GLY A 24 -21.48 -5.49 -1.05
CA GLY A 24 -21.35 -6.81 -1.65
C GLY A 24 -19.92 -7.18 -2.10
N GLU A 25 -18.93 -6.30 -1.91
CA GLU A 25 -17.53 -6.66 -2.08
C GLU A 25 -17.14 -7.80 -1.12
N ARG A 26 -16.22 -8.64 -1.58
CA ARG A 26 -15.63 -9.68 -0.72
C ARG A 26 -14.93 -9.02 0.46
N PHE A 27 -15.14 -9.57 1.65
CA PHE A 27 -14.60 -8.98 2.87
C PHE A 27 -13.06 -8.90 2.85
N GLU A 28 -12.41 -9.87 2.21
CA GLU A 28 -10.95 -9.87 2.02
C GLU A 28 -10.46 -8.67 1.19
N LEU A 29 -11.25 -8.18 0.23
CA LEU A 29 -10.91 -6.96 -0.53
C LEU A 29 -11.14 -5.69 0.29
N LEU A 30 -12.04 -5.73 1.28
CA LEU A 30 -12.28 -4.60 2.19
C LEU A 30 -11.21 -4.50 3.29
N MET A 31 -10.52 -5.60 3.63
CA MET A 31 -9.50 -5.61 4.68
C MET A 31 -8.35 -4.61 4.42
N PRO A 32 -7.72 -4.54 3.23
CA PRO A 32 -6.74 -3.50 2.90
C PRO A 32 -7.27 -2.09 3.16
N LEU A 33 -8.47 -1.80 2.67
CA LEU A 33 -9.07 -0.47 2.81
C LEU A 33 -9.32 -0.11 4.29
N LEU A 34 -9.75 -1.05 5.11
CA LEU A 34 -9.90 -0.82 6.55
C LEU A 34 -8.55 -0.62 7.25
N ALA A 35 -7.51 -1.35 6.83
CA ALA A 35 -6.16 -1.21 7.37
C ALA A 35 -5.55 0.15 7.01
N HIS A 36 -5.77 0.62 5.79
CA HIS A 36 -5.41 1.96 5.32
C HIS A 36 -6.00 3.04 6.23
N GLU A 37 -7.33 3.04 6.35
CA GLU A 37 -8.05 4.07 7.10
C GLU A 37 -7.68 4.05 8.58
N ALA A 38 -7.33 2.90 9.15
CA ALA A 38 -6.92 2.82 10.54
C ALA A 38 -5.61 3.59 10.86
N ILE A 39 -4.80 3.91 9.85
CA ILE A 39 -3.54 4.66 9.97
C ILE A 39 -3.78 6.18 9.96
N HIS A 40 -4.89 6.65 9.39
CA HIS A 40 -5.23 8.07 9.42
C HIS A 40 -5.63 8.49 10.85
N CYS A 41 -4.86 9.41 11.43
CA CYS A 41 -4.89 9.67 12.87
C CYS A 41 -5.50 11.00 13.29
N ASP A 42 -5.51 11.99 12.39
CA ASP A 42 -6.08 13.32 12.61
C ASP A 42 -6.88 13.80 11.38
N GLN A 43 -7.09 15.11 11.24
CA GLN A 43 -7.87 15.69 10.14
C GLN A 43 -6.99 16.22 8.98
N VAL A 44 -5.68 16.01 9.07
CA VAL A 44 -4.69 16.57 8.14
C VAL A 44 -3.92 15.43 7.50
N ASP A 45 -4.43 14.95 6.37
CA ASP A 45 -3.72 13.93 5.62
C ASP A 45 -2.53 14.55 4.87
N THR A 46 -1.36 13.94 5.00
CA THR A 46 -0.15 14.30 4.25
C THR A 46 0.17 13.23 3.21
N ILE A 47 0.99 13.59 2.22
CA ILE A 47 1.33 12.62 1.17
C ILE A 47 2.18 11.46 1.69
N GLU A 48 3.00 11.70 2.72
CA GLU A 48 3.80 10.67 3.38
C GLU A 48 2.91 9.70 4.16
N GLU A 49 1.91 10.19 4.91
CA GLU A 49 0.92 9.34 5.59
C GLU A 49 0.10 8.51 4.60
N GLU A 50 -0.44 9.14 3.55
CA GLU A 50 -1.23 8.44 2.53
C GLU A 50 -0.40 7.38 1.80
N THR A 51 0.87 7.68 1.50
CA THR A 51 1.79 6.71 0.88
C THR A 51 2.11 5.56 1.81
N ALA A 52 2.33 5.83 3.11
CA ALA A 52 2.58 4.79 4.08
C ALA A 52 1.35 3.90 4.33
N ALA A 53 0.17 4.51 4.50
CA ALA A 53 -1.11 3.80 4.64
C ALA A 53 -1.37 2.89 3.42
N SER A 54 -1.15 3.42 2.21
CA SER A 54 -1.23 2.66 0.96
C SER A 54 -0.19 1.54 0.90
N ALA A 55 1.03 1.75 1.39
CA ALA A 55 2.03 0.68 1.40
C ALA A 55 1.64 -0.47 2.33
N PHE A 56 1.09 -0.18 3.51
CA PHE A 56 0.59 -1.20 4.43
C PHE A 56 -0.61 -1.95 3.87
N ASP A 57 -1.56 -1.26 3.23
CA ASP A 57 -2.74 -1.90 2.65
C ASP A 57 -2.38 -2.81 1.46
N ILE A 58 -1.45 -2.39 0.61
CA ILE A 58 -1.02 -3.18 -0.55
C ILE A 58 -0.15 -4.35 -0.10
N LEU A 59 0.65 -4.20 0.95
CA LEU A 59 1.35 -5.35 1.55
C LEU A 59 0.34 -6.38 2.09
N LEU A 60 -0.71 -5.94 2.78
CA LEU A 60 -1.77 -6.84 3.25
C LEU A 60 -2.50 -7.50 2.07
N TYR A 61 -2.84 -6.74 1.04
CA TYR A 61 -3.46 -7.28 -0.17
C TYR A 61 -2.58 -8.33 -0.84
N ALA A 62 -1.27 -8.06 -0.95
CA ALA A 62 -0.31 -8.99 -1.49
C ALA A 62 -0.27 -10.29 -0.67
N GLN A 63 -0.25 -10.21 0.66
CA GLN A 63 -0.35 -11.39 1.52
C GLN A 63 -1.65 -12.18 1.29
N LEU A 64 -2.79 -11.49 1.15
CA LEU A 64 -4.08 -12.13 0.83
C LEU A 64 -4.04 -12.84 -0.52
N LEU A 65 -3.41 -12.27 -1.55
CA LEU A 65 -3.25 -12.92 -2.86
C LEU A 65 -2.40 -14.20 -2.80
N THR A 66 -1.44 -14.29 -1.88
CA THR A 66 -0.68 -15.54 -1.69
C THR A 66 -1.54 -16.67 -1.09
N ILE A 67 -2.65 -16.31 -0.42
CA ILE A 67 -3.58 -17.25 0.20
C ILE A 67 -4.72 -17.58 -0.77
N ASP A 68 -5.33 -16.56 -1.37
CA ASP A 68 -6.42 -16.69 -2.33
C ASP A 68 -6.18 -15.82 -3.58
N PRO A 69 -5.59 -16.38 -4.65
CA PRO A 69 -5.32 -15.64 -5.88
C PRO A 69 -6.60 -15.28 -6.65
N SER A 70 -7.77 -15.85 -6.32
CA SER A 70 -9.03 -15.50 -7.00
C SER A 70 -9.44 -14.05 -6.75
N LEU A 71 -8.98 -13.45 -5.65
CA LEU A 71 -9.21 -12.04 -5.31
C LEU A 71 -8.74 -11.07 -6.41
N ALA A 72 -7.61 -11.38 -7.07
CA ALA A 72 -7.10 -10.58 -8.18
C ALA A 72 -8.01 -10.64 -9.42
N LEU A 73 -8.86 -11.66 -9.53
CA LEU A 73 -9.71 -11.96 -10.69
C LEU A 73 -11.18 -11.55 -10.51
N GLU A 74 -11.57 -11.07 -9.32
CA GLU A 74 -12.94 -10.61 -9.02
C GLU A 74 -13.42 -9.54 -10.00
N GLY A 75 -12.49 -8.73 -10.51
CA GLY A 75 -12.75 -7.74 -11.55
C GLY A 75 -13.64 -6.59 -11.10
N THR A 76 -13.85 -6.40 -9.79
CA THR A 76 -14.55 -5.26 -9.22
C THR A 76 -13.69 -3.99 -9.33
N PRO A 77 -14.28 -2.79 -9.21
CA PRO A 77 -13.50 -1.56 -9.19
C PRO A 77 -12.43 -1.55 -8.08
N LEU A 78 -12.74 -2.10 -6.90
CA LEU A 78 -11.81 -2.20 -5.78
C LEU A 78 -10.68 -3.19 -6.10
N SER A 79 -10.99 -4.38 -6.60
CA SER A 79 -9.95 -5.37 -6.94
C SER A 79 -9.01 -4.85 -8.03
N ARG A 80 -9.53 -4.07 -9.00
CA ARG A 80 -8.70 -3.45 -10.04
C ARG A 80 -7.79 -2.35 -9.51
N ALA A 81 -8.26 -1.55 -8.55
CA ALA A 81 -7.44 -0.52 -7.91
C ALA A 81 -6.28 -1.18 -7.13
N LEU A 82 -6.61 -2.13 -6.25
CA LEU A 82 -5.61 -2.89 -5.47
C LEU A 82 -4.61 -3.62 -6.37
N ASN A 83 -5.06 -4.21 -7.49
CA ASN A 83 -4.15 -4.82 -8.47
C ASN A 83 -3.20 -3.79 -9.10
N LEU A 84 -3.70 -2.62 -9.48
CA LEU A 84 -2.87 -1.58 -10.11
C LEU A 84 -1.80 -1.07 -9.14
N ASP A 85 -2.18 -0.85 -7.90
CA ASP A 85 -1.31 -0.36 -6.84
C ASP A 85 -0.26 -1.41 -6.47
N LEU A 86 -0.64 -2.69 -6.39
CA LEU A 86 0.31 -3.80 -6.22
C LEU A 86 1.27 -3.93 -7.41
N ILE A 87 0.80 -3.77 -8.65
CA ILE A 87 1.67 -3.75 -9.84
C ILE A 87 2.68 -2.60 -9.75
N ALA A 88 2.25 -1.41 -9.32
CA ALA A 88 3.14 -0.29 -9.09
C ALA A 88 4.20 -0.60 -8.02
N MET A 89 3.80 -1.23 -6.90
CA MET A 89 4.70 -1.61 -5.82
C MET A 89 5.70 -2.68 -6.23
N ILE A 90 5.29 -3.67 -7.03
CA ILE A 90 6.18 -4.69 -7.61
C ILE A 90 7.22 -4.05 -8.54
N ASN A 91 6.79 -3.17 -9.45
CA ASN A 91 7.70 -2.55 -10.43
C ASN A 91 8.60 -1.46 -9.84
N SER A 92 8.28 -0.95 -8.66
CA SER A 92 9.13 0.01 -7.94
C SER A 92 10.30 -0.66 -7.21
N GLY A 93 10.10 -1.92 -6.81
CA GLY A 93 11.06 -2.68 -6.02
C GLY A 93 12.31 -3.12 -6.77
N ARG A 94 13.16 -3.84 -6.06
CA ARG A 94 14.49 -4.23 -6.55
C ARG A 94 14.39 -5.43 -7.47
N ARG A 95 15.34 -5.52 -8.40
CA ARG A 95 15.52 -6.70 -9.25
C ARG A 95 16.38 -7.78 -8.60
N TYR A 96 17.38 -7.41 -7.79
CA TYR A 96 18.31 -8.36 -7.18
C TYR A 96 18.72 -7.95 -5.74
N PRO A 97 18.33 -8.72 -4.70
CA PRO A 97 17.25 -9.71 -4.75
C PRO A 97 15.91 -9.05 -5.16
N GLU A 98 15.01 -9.82 -5.74
CA GLU A 98 13.68 -9.33 -6.09
C GLU A 98 12.90 -8.92 -4.83
N SER A 99 12.27 -7.74 -4.85
CA SER A 99 11.49 -7.25 -3.71
C SER A 99 10.34 -6.36 -4.16
N LEU A 100 9.37 -6.13 -3.27
CA LEU A 100 8.46 -4.98 -3.38
C LEU A 100 9.23 -3.67 -3.11
N GLY A 101 8.67 -2.53 -3.52
CA GLY A 101 9.22 -1.21 -3.24
C GLY A 101 8.17 -0.11 -3.23
N ILE A 102 8.42 0.91 -2.43
CA ILE A 102 7.65 2.16 -2.36
C ILE A 102 8.31 3.21 -3.25
N LEU A 103 9.65 3.28 -3.20
CA LEU A 103 10.47 4.20 -3.97
C LEU A 103 11.01 3.52 -5.22
N ALA A 104 11.41 4.32 -6.21
CA ALA A 104 11.96 3.79 -7.46
C ALA A 104 13.36 3.21 -7.21
N SER A 105 13.51 1.89 -7.38
CA SER A 105 14.82 1.24 -7.39
C SER A 105 15.66 1.62 -8.61
N ASP A 106 16.96 1.38 -8.54
CA ASP A 106 17.89 1.65 -9.64
C ASP A 106 17.45 0.97 -10.94
N GLY A 107 17.36 1.77 -12.02
CA GLY A 107 16.94 1.30 -13.34
C GLY A 107 15.43 1.28 -13.57
N VAL A 108 14.60 1.56 -12.56
CA VAL A 108 13.14 1.71 -12.73
C VAL A 108 12.85 3.03 -13.46
N THR A 109 12.15 2.89 -14.59
CA THR A 109 11.74 4.01 -15.45
C THR A 109 10.24 4.27 -15.42
N GLN A 110 9.42 3.26 -15.08
CA GLN A 110 7.97 3.36 -14.97
C GLN A 110 7.44 2.36 -13.93
N ALA A 111 6.61 2.81 -13.00
CA ALA A 111 5.91 1.95 -12.03
C ALA A 111 4.73 1.20 -12.68
N LEU A 112 4.15 1.76 -13.75
CA LEU A 112 3.06 1.15 -14.50
C LEU A 112 3.44 0.96 -15.98
N PRO A 113 4.34 0.00 -16.30
CA PRO A 113 4.74 -0.29 -17.68
C PRO A 113 3.54 -0.64 -18.57
N GLY A 114 3.59 -0.23 -19.84
CA GLY A 114 2.50 -0.45 -20.80
C GLY A 114 1.35 0.56 -20.70
N THR A 115 1.47 1.54 -19.80
CA THR A 115 0.59 2.72 -19.75
C THR A 115 1.31 3.98 -20.27
N ASN A 116 0.59 5.09 -20.38
CA ASN A 116 1.19 6.39 -20.69
C ASN A 116 1.67 7.15 -19.42
N SER A 117 1.65 6.50 -18.26
CA SER A 117 2.07 7.12 -17.00
C SER A 117 3.59 7.32 -16.97
N PRO A 118 4.09 8.54 -16.69
CA PRO A 118 5.52 8.79 -16.55
C PRO A 118 6.04 8.46 -15.14
N LEU A 119 5.17 8.07 -14.21
CA LEU A 119 5.48 7.86 -12.80
C LEU A 119 6.40 6.66 -12.62
N ARG A 120 7.42 6.82 -11.77
CA ARG A 120 8.55 5.89 -11.62
C ARG A 120 8.48 5.02 -10.38
N SER A 121 7.63 5.36 -9.43
CA SER A 121 7.47 4.60 -8.19
C SER A 121 6.02 4.51 -7.75
N PHE A 122 5.75 3.59 -6.82
CA PHE A 122 4.49 3.48 -6.10
C PHE A 122 4.16 4.79 -5.37
N ALA A 123 5.13 5.37 -4.65
CA ALA A 123 4.95 6.66 -4.00
C ALA A 123 4.54 7.77 -4.98
N GLU A 124 5.10 7.80 -6.19
CA GLU A 124 4.69 8.75 -7.23
C GLU A 124 3.28 8.47 -7.76
N VAL A 125 2.88 7.20 -7.87
CA VAL A 125 1.51 6.79 -8.24
C VAL A 125 0.49 7.29 -7.21
N ILE A 126 0.76 7.08 -5.93
CA ILE A 126 -0.10 7.57 -4.84
C ILE A 126 -0.10 9.10 -4.82
N ALA A 127 1.07 9.74 -4.88
CA ALA A 127 1.18 11.21 -4.90
C ALA A 127 0.45 11.87 -6.06
N ASN A 128 0.38 11.22 -7.22
CA ASN A 128 -0.38 11.73 -8.36
C ASN A 128 -1.90 11.48 -8.23
N ALA A 129 -2.32 10.48 -7.44
CA ALA A 129 -3.73 10.18 -7.22
C ALA A 129 -4.39 11.13 -6.19
N TYR A 130 -3.60 11.73 -5.32
CA TYR A 130 -4.05 12.54 -4.19
C TYR A 130 -3.48 13.96 -4.23
N ASP A 131 -4.35 14.96 -4.11
CA ASP A 131 -3.98 16.38 -4.02
C ASP A 131 -3.76 16.76 -2.54
N LEU A 132 -2.69 16.21 -1.95
CA LEU A 132 -2.34 16.40 -0.54
C LEU A 132 -1.02 17.17 -0.38
N PRO A 133 -0.87 17.99 0.68
CA PRO A 133 0.39 18.66 0.95
C PRO A 133 1.46 17.66 1.43
N PRO A 134 2.73 17.86 1.07
CA PRO A 134 3.83 17.13 1.67
C PRO A 134 4.12 17.63 3.10
N SER A 135 4.66 16.76 3.94
CA SER A 135 5.10 17.06 5.29
C SER A 135 6.34 16.25 5.68
N ASP A 136 7.40 16.96 6.10
CA ASP A 136 8.60 16.34 6.65
C ASP A 136 8.39 15.81 8.10
N SER A 137 7.23 16.05 8.70
CA SER A 137 6.91 15.61 10.06
C SER A 137 5.40 15.35 10.20
N PRO A 138 4.88 14.28 9.57
CA PRO A 138 3.49 13.90 9.71
C PRO A 138 3.16 13.56 11.17
N ALA A 139 1.87 13.61 11.53
CA ALA A 139 1.45 13.40 12.91
C ALA A 139 1.72 11.94 13.30
N PRO A 140 2.28 11.66 14.49
CA PRO A 140 2.59 10.28 14.86
C PRO A 140 1.30 9.47 15.01
N GLU A 141 1.27 8.25 14.46
CA GLU A 141 0.16 7.32 14.65
C GLU A 141 0.60 5.99 15.27
N LEU A 142 -0.02 5.65 16.39
CA LEU A 142 0.33 4.46 17.18
C LEU A 142 0.14 3.16 16.40
N LEU A 143 -0.91 3.04 15.58
CA LEU A 143 -1.14 1.82 14.82
C LEU A 143 -0.08 1.63 13.72
N ALA A 144 0.32 2.71 13.05
CA ALA A 144 1.40 2.68 12.07
C ALA A 144 2.72 2.28 12.72
N ASP A 145 3.02 2.81 13.92
CA ASP A 145 4.18 2.43 14.71
C ASP A 145 4.17 0.93 15.07
N VAL A 146 3.00 0.39 15.46
CA VAL A 146 2.83 -1.03 15.78
C VAL A 146 3.05 -1.91 14.55
N TYR A 147 2.48 -1.54 13.39
CA TYR A 147 2.69 -2.28 12.15
C TYR A 147 4.16 -2.29 11.73
N ALA A 148 4.80 -1.12 11.68
CA ALA A 148 6.21 -1.02 11.35
C ALA A 148 7.08 -1.82 12.33
N SER A 149 6.79 -1.78 13.62
CA SER A 149 7.55 -2.52 14.65
C SER A 149 7.43 -4.04 14.48
N ILE A 150 6.23 -4.56 14.20
CA ILE A 150 6.02 -5.99 13.99
C ILE A 150 6.78 -6.47 12.74
N LEU A 151 6.68 -5.74 11.63
CA LEU A 151 7.41 -6.06 10.40
C LEU A 151 8.92 -5.97 10.61
N ALA A 152 9.39 -4.97 11.35
CA ALA A 152 10.82 -4.80 11.64
C ALA A 152 11.37 -5.96 12.48
N GLU A 153 10.64 -6.37 13.52
CA GLU A 153 11.01 -7.52 14.35
C GLU A 153 11.11 -8.81 13.52
N GLN A 154 10.13 -9.06 12.64
CA GLN A 154 10.10 -10.26 11.79
C GLN A 154 11.27 -10.32 10.80
N SER A 155 11.73 -9.17 10.30
CA SER A 155 12.84 -9.09 9.35
C SER A 155 14.20 -8.82 9.98
N GLY A 156 14.28 -8.76 11.32
CA GLY A 156 15.52 -8.39 12.03
C GLY A 156 16.00 -6.96 11.73
N PHE A 157 15.07 -6.09 11.31
CA PHE A 157 15.32 -4.68 11.00
C PHE A 157 15.18 -3.84 12.28
N GLN A 158 15.85 -2.69 12.32
CA GLN A 158 15.63 -1.75 13.42
C GLN A 158 14.27 -1.07 13.24
N ALA A 159 13.51 -0.90 14.32
CA ALA A 159 12.29 -0.07 14.29
C ALA A 159 12.64 1.39 13.95
N GLY A 160 11.85 1.99 13.07
CA GLY A 160 12.00 3.36 12.58
C GLY A 160 10.65 4.06 12.51
N GLN A 161 10.61 5.24 11.90
CA GLN A 161 9.39 6.03 11.77
C GLN A 161 8.57 5.52 10.57
N PRO A 162 7.30 5.11 10.73
CA PRO A 162 6.51 4.52 9.66
C PRO A 162 6.25 5.49 8.49
N PHE A 163 6.27 6.80 8.74
CA PHE A 163 6.06 7.83 7.71
C PHE A 163 7.36 8.34 7.08
N ASP A 164 8.52 7.83 7.49
CA ASP A 164 9.76 7.97 6.71
C ASP A 164 9.72 6.96 5.56
N LEU A 165 9.45 7.44 4.34
CA LEU A 165 9.30 6.58 3.17
C LEU A 165 10.58 5.83 2.79
N VAL A 166 11.77 6.34 3.14
CA VAL A 166 13.04 5.63 2.90
C VAL A 166 13.16 4.46 3.85
N TYR A 167 12.82 4.67 5.13
CA TYR A 167 12.75 3.60 6.11
C TYR A 167 11.72 2.54 5.71
N LEU A 168 10.50 2.98 5.36
CA LEU A 168 9.40 2.09 5.03
C LEU A 168 9.72 1.29 3.74
N ASP A 169 10.33 1.90 2.73
CA ASP A 169 10.78 1.20 1.51
C ASP A 169 11.74 0.06 1.83
N GLN A 170 12.73 0.32 2.70
CA GLN A 170 13.69 -0.71 3.12
C GLN A 170 13.01 -1.83 3.90
N LEU A 171 12.08 -1.48 4.80
CA LEU A 171 11.33 -2.43 5.59
C LEU A 171 10.48 -3.33 4.70
N ILE A 172 9.67 -2.75 3.81
CA ILE A 172 8.82 -3.44 2.83
C ILE A 172 9.63 -4.39 1.94
N ALA A 173 10.81 -3.97 1.50
CA ALA A 173 11.68 -4.79 0.66
C ALA A 173 12.12 -6.10 1.34
N GLN A 174 11.96 -6.24 2.66
CA GLN A 174 12.26 -7.46 3.42
C GLN A 174 11.03 -8.33 3.74
N GLN A 175 9.81 -7.90 3.38
CA GLN A 175 8.58 -8.56 3.83
C GLN A 175 8.11 -9.72 2.94
N MET A 176 8.76 -9.94 1.78
CA MET A 176 8.38 -10.99 0.86
C MET A 176 9.55 -11.81 0.37
N GLU A 177 9.40 -13.13 0.51
CA GLU A 177 10.29 -14.11 -0.09
C GLU A 177 10.12 -14.16 -1.62
N PRO A 178 11.16 -14.51 -2.38
CA PRO A 178 11.08 -14.59 -3.84
C PRO A 178 9.96 -15.51 -4.36
N GLN A 179 9.65 -16.60 -3.65
CA GLN A 179 8.54 -17.49 -4.06
C GLN A 179 7.17 -16.83 -3.88
N ALA A 180 7.00 -16.00 -2.85
CA ALA A 180 5.77 -15.26 -2.64
C ALA A 180 5.59 -14.22 -3.75
N LEU A 181 6.64 -13.49 -4.10
CA LEU A 181 6.60 -12.52 -5.20
C LEU A 181 6.26 -13.18 -6.54
N ALA A 182 6.83 -14.35 -6.83
CA ALA A 182 6.48 -15.13 -8.03
C ALA A 182 4.99 -15.55 -8.03
N ALA A 183 4.45 -15.93 -6.86
CA ALA A 183 3.02 -16.25 -6.74
C ALA A 183 2.13 -15.02 -7.03
N LEU A 184 2.54 -13.81 -6.63
CA LEU A 184 1.81 -12.57 -6.95
C LEU A 184 1.78 -12.30 -8.45
N VAL A 185 2.93 -12.43 -9.13
CA VAL A 185 3.03 -12.24 -10.59
C VAL A 185 2.04 -13.17 -11.32
N ILE A 186 1.93 -14.42 -10.87
CA ILE A 186 0.98 -15.40 -11.41
C ILE A 186 -0.47 -15.00 -11.08
N ALA A 187 -0.76 -14.64 -9.83
CA ALA A 187 -2.11 -14.24 -9.39
C ALA A 187 -2.64 -13.02 -10.18
N LEU A 188 -1.75 -12.07 -10.45
CA LEU A 188 -2.04 -10.87 -11.25
C LEU A 188 -2.07 -11.14 -12.76
N THR A 189 -1.82 -12.37 -13.20
CA THR A 189 -1.75 -12.79 -14.62
C THR A 189 -0.71 -12.01 -15.44
N LEU A 190 0.34 -11.54 -14.77
CA LEU A 190 1.43 -10.82 -15.42
C LEU A 190 2.32 -11.79 -16.19
N GLN A 191 2.79 -11.37 -17.36
CA GLN A 191 3.80 -12.11 -18.11
C GLN A 191 5.19 -11.60 -17.72
N PRO A 192 6.18 -12.48 -17.57
CA PRO A 192 7.57 -12.10 -17.31
C PRO A 192 8.22 -11.36 -18.48
#